data_AF-A0A7W9J3J8-F1
#
_entry.id   AF-A0A7W9J3J8-F1
#
_cell.length_a   1.000
_cell.length_b   1.000
_cell.length_c   1.000
_cell.angle_alpha   90.00
_cell.angle_beta   90.00
_cell.angle_gamma   90.00
#
_symmetry.space_group_name_H-M   'P 1'
#
loop_
_entity.id
_entity.type
_entity.pdbx_description
1 polymer ?
#
loop_
_entity_poly.entity_id
_entity_poly.type
_entity_poly.pdbx_seq_one_letter_code
_entity_poly.pdbx_strand_id
1 'polypeptide(L)'
;MGTNLVKFGRDTARDVKQVARGWRWGRRTQVPRSAEPYVIPKESTVFPTKWARTPAAIAVREVLQKGALNSVLRFEVNPQVSGLDSLTKLDGPALIVANHSSHLDTPLVLCTLPDGMRRKTAVAAAADYFFDTWWRATASAIVFNTFPIERRGGKLSATPGDLLADGWNVVVFPEGTRSPDGWMERFRMGAAYLAVEHNVPIVPVGIKGSFAAMPRGRGWPVPGRPTVAVRYGDPLHAKDGESAREFAPRIAAAVSALLDEESTTWYEARRRVATGASPSQSGPDAARWRRVWESTTPIKAPAGKRRAWK
;
A
#
# COMPACT_ATOMS: atom_id res chain seq x y z
N MET A 1 34.19 57.53 -22.53
CA MET A 1 34.68 56.23 -22.01
C MET A 1 34.22 55.87 -20.58
N GLY A 2 33.60 56.77 -19.79
CA GLY A 2 33.26 56.50 -18.38
C GLY A 2 31.90 55.80 -18.10
N THR A 3 30.98 55.75 -19.06
CA THR A 3 29.61 55.23 -18.84
C THR A 3 29.50 53.70 -18.92
N ASN A 4 30.43 53.03 -19.60
CA ASN A 4 30.40 51.56 -19.75
C ASN A 4 30.90 50.83 -18.48
N LEU A 5 31.83 51.41 -17.71
CA LEU A 5 32.33 50.78 -16.49
C LEU A 5 31.27 50.72 -15.38
N VAL A 6 30.48 51.78 -15.23
CA VAL A 6 29.43 51.84 -14.21
C VAL A 6 28.30 50.85 -14.52
N LYS A 7 27.95 50.71 -15.80
CA LYS A 7 26.97 49.72 -16.26
C LYS A 7 27.48 48.29 -16.06
N PHE A 8 28.72 48.02 -16.46
CA PHE A 8 29.37 46.73 -16.25
C PHE A 8 29.43 46.35 -14.76
N GLY A 9 29.81 47.27 -13.88
CA GLY A 9 29.84 47.01 -12.44
C GLY A 9 28.45 46.71 -11.86
N ARG A 10 27.42 47.43 -12.32
CA ARG A 10 26.04 47.25 -11.84
C ARG A 10 25.41 45.94 -12.35
N ASP A 11 25.72 45.55 -13.58
CA ASP A 11 25.26 44.29 -14.18
C ASP A 11 25.99 43.10 -13.56
N THR A 12 27.32 43.20 -13.38
CA THR A 12 28.12 42.19 -12.67
C THR A 12 27.62 41.99 -11.24
N ALA A 13 27.32 43.08 -10.52
CA ALA A 13 26.77 42.98 -9.17
C ALA A 13 25.39 42.29 -9.14
N ARG A 14 24.57 42.47 -10.19
CA ARG A 14 23.26 41.83 -10.31
C ARG A 14 23.41 40.33 -10.59
N ASP A 15 24.32 39.96 -11.47
CA ASP A 15 24.63 38.56 -11.80
C ASP A 15 25.19 37.81 -10.59
N VAL A 16 26.13 38.40 -9.86
CA VAL A 16 26.66 37.82 -8.61
C VAL A 16 25.54 37.61 -7.59
N LYS A 17 24.62 38.56 -7.46
CA LYS A 17 23.46 38.44 -6.54
C LYS A 17 22.48 37.36 -7.00
N GLN A 18 22.31 37.16 -8.30
CA GLN A 18 21.44 36.14 -8.88
C GLN A 18 22.04 34.74 -8.69
N VAL A 19 23.35 34.59 -8.92
CA VAL A 19 24.09 33.36 -8.65
C VAL A 19 24.03 33.02 -7.16
N ALA A 20 24.31 33.99 -6.27
CA ALA A 20 24.24 33.78 -4.83
C ALA A 20 22.84 33.37 -4.33
N ARG A 21 21.76 33.88 -4.94
CA ARG A 21 20.37 33.48 -4.62
C ARG A 21 20.02 32.08 -5.13
N GLY A 22 20.59 31.65 -6.24
CA GLY A 22 20.40 30.30 -6.80
C GLY A 22 21.29 29.24 -6.13
N TRP A 23 22.38 29.66 -5.50
CA TRP A 23 23.39 28.78 -4.95
C TRP A 23 22.99 28.21 -3.58
N ARG A 24 22.71 26.91 -3.55
CA ARG A 24 22.31 26.19 -2.33
C ARG A 24 23.53 25.55 -1.66
N TRP A 25 24.18 26.28 -0.75
CA TRP A 25 25.24 25.76 0.11
C TRP A 25 24.67 24.67 1.05
N GLY A 26 24.82 23.39 0.66
CA GLY A 26 24.52 22.25 1.55
C GLY A 26 23.61 21.16 0.99
N ARG A 27 23.11 21.26 -0.26
CA ARG A 27 22.43 20.13 -0.93
C ARG A 27 22.95 19.99 -2.35
N ARG A 28 23.29 18.76 -2.77
CA ARG A 28 23.64 18.43 -4.16
C ARG A 28 22.63 19.10 -5.11
N THR A 29 23.15 19.82 -6.10
CA THR A 29 22.36 20.35 -7.21
C THR A 29 21.56 19.19 -7.81
N GLN A 30 20.22 19.31 -7.88
CA GLN A 30 19.43 18.30 -8.57
C GLN A 30 19.82 18.38 -10.04
N VAL A 31 20.38 17.29 -10.57
CA VAL A 31 20.68 17.16 -11.99
C VAL A 31 19.34 17.33 -12.72
N PRO A 32 19.24 18.26 -13.69
CA PRO A 32 18.04 18.34 -14.52
C PRO A 32 17.75 16.95 -15.10
N ARG A 33 16.49 16.52 -15.17
CA ARG A 33 16.15 15.19 -15.72
C ARG A 33 16.75 14.92 -17.10
N SER A 34 17.00 15.97 -17.88
CA SER A 34 17.68 15.89 -19.18
C SER A 34 19.18 15.55 -19.12
N ALA A 35 19.80 15.67 -17.95
CA ALA A 35 21.20 15.39 -17.68
C ALA A 35 21.41 14.12 -16.84
N GLU A 36 20.34 13.42 -16.44
CA GLU A 36 20.46 12.04 -16.00
C GLU A 36 20.84 11.18 -17.23
N PRO A 37 21.94 10.39 -17.19
CA PRO A 37 22.32 9.55 -18.31
C PRO A 37 21.14 8.64 -18.68
N TYR A 38 20.84 8.54 -19.97
CA TYR A 38 19.81 7.64 -20.47
C TYR A 38 20.19 6.20 -20.10
N VAL A 39 19.56 5.69 -19.04
CA VAL A 39 19.69 4.29 -18.65
C VAL A 39 18.79 3.51 -19.59
N ILE A 40 19.37 2.66 -20.43
CA ILE A 40 18.60 1.69 -21.23
C ILE A 40 17.66 0.99 -20.24
N PRO A 41 16.33 1.04 -20.45
CA PRO A 41 15.41 0.30 -19.60
C PRO A 41 15.90 -1.14 -19.56
N LYS A 42 16.22 -1.64 -18.36
CA LYS A 42 16.60 -3.04 -18.18
C LYS A 42 15.50 -3.87 -18.85
N GLU A 43 15.84 -4.69 -19.83
CA GLU A 43 14.86 -5.59 -20.44
C GLU A 43 14.17 -6.35 -19.31
N SER A 44 12.88 -6.09 -19.15
CA SER A 44 12.05 -6.79 -18.20
C SER A 44 12.06 -8.25 -18.63
N THR A 45 12.85 -9.10 -17.97
CA THR A 45 12.70 -10.54 -18.13
C THR A 45 11.36 -10.87 -17.48
N VAL A 46 10.34 -10.93 -18.34
CA VAL A 46 8.95 -11.15 -17.98
C VAL A 46 8.84 -12.53 -17.33
N PHE A 47 9.00 -12.61 -16.00
CA PHE A 47 8.96 -13.89 -15.28
C PHE A 47 7.57 -14.52 -15.50
N PRO A 48 7.48 -15.71 -16.13
CA PRO A 48 6.20 -16.33 -16.40
C PRO A 48 5.55 -16.69 -15.06
N THR A 49 4.38 -16.13 -14.76
CA THR A 49 3.65 -16.38 -13.50
C THR A 49 2.41 -17.27 -13.68
N LYS A 50 2.03 -17.60 -14.92
CA LYS A 50 0.82 -18.40 -15.22
C LYS A 50 0.85 -19.78 -14.55
N TRP A 51 2.02 -20.43 -14.49
CA TRP A 51 2.17 -21.74 -13.86
C TRP A 51 1.79 -21.74 -12.37
N ALA A 52 1.97 -20.60 -11.68
CA ALA A 52 1.64 -20.46 -10.26
C ALA A 52 0.12 -20.43 -10.00
N ARG A 53 -0.71 -20.44 -11.06
CA ARG A 53 -2.18 -20.42 -10.97
C ARG A 53 -2.81 -21.73 -11.43
N THR A 54 -2.01 -22.77 -11.66
CA THR A 54 -2.51 -24.12 -11.91
C THR A 54 -3.16 -24.71 -10.64
N PRO A 55 -4.12 -25.65 -10.74
CA PRO A 55 -4.75 -26.27 -9.58
C PRO A 55 -3.76 -26.89 -8.59
N ALA A 56 -2.70 -27.54 -9.09
CA ALA A 56 -1.63 -28.10 -8.26
C ALA A 56 -0.86 -27.01 -7.51
N ALA A 57 -0.50 -25.91 -8.17
CA ALA A 57 0.18 -24.79 -7.53
C ALA A 57 -0.70 -24.10 -6.48
N ILE A 58 -2.01 -23.99 -6.72
CA ILE A 58 -2.98 -23.47 -5.75
C ILE A 58 -3.04 -24.36 -4.51
N ALA A 59 -3.10 -25.68 -4.68
CA ALA A 59 -3.12 -26.63 -3.56
C ALA A 59 -1.84 -26.53 -2.71
N VAL A 60 -0.66 -26.49 -3.35
CA VAL A 60 0.62 -26.31 -2.65
C VAL A 60 0.66 -24.97 -1.91
N ARG A 61 0.24 -23.87 -2.58
CA ARG A 61 0.13 -22.56 -1.95
C ARG A 61 -0.78 -22.58 -0.73
N GLU A 62 -1.91 -23.26 -0.81
CA GLU A 62 -2.87 -23.34 0.29
C GLU A 62 -2.25 -24.02 1.52
N VAL A 63 -1.53 -25.13 1.32
CA VAL A 63 -0.80 -25.82 2.40
C VAL A 63 0.26 -24.89 3.01
N LEU A 64 1.05 -24.20 2.18
CA LEU A 64 2.09 -23.28 2.67
C LEU A 64 1.50 -22.08 3.42
N GLN A 65 0.43 -21.49 2.90
CA GLN A 65 -0.22 -20.33 3.51
C GLN A 65 -0.92 -20.68 4.83
N LYS A 66 -1.68 -21.79 4.87
CA LYS A 66 -2.43 -22.18 6.08
C LYS A 66 -1.57 -22.86 7.12
N GLY A 67 -0.66 -23.73 6.69
CA GLY A 67 0.20 -24.52 7.56
C GLY A 67 1.38 -23.72 8.08
N ALA A 68 2.26 -23.27 7.19
CA ALA A 68 3.50 -22.61 7.59
C ALA A 68 3.30 -21.12 7.88
N LEU A 69 2.85 -20.34 6.89
CA LEU A 69 2.82 -18.88 6.97
C LEU A 69 1.88 -18.38 8.07
N ASN A 70 0.65 -18.90 8.13
CA ASN A 70 -0.32 -18.50 9.16
C ASN A 70 0.14 -18.91 10.57
N SER A 71 0.84 -20.04 10.73
CA SER A 71 1.39 -20.44 12.03
C SER A 71 2.50 -19.50 12.49
N VAL A 72 3.45 -19.18 11.60
CA VAL A 72 4.51 -18.19 11.88
C VAL A 72 3.89 -16.84 12.21
N LEU A 73 2.94 -16.36 11.41
CA LEU A 73 2.27 -15.08 11.68
C LEU A 73 1.56 -15.06 13.04
N ARG A 74 0.81 -16.11 13.39
CA ARG A 74 0.08 -16.15 14.67
C ARG A 74 0.99 -16.32 15.89
N PHE A 75 2.19 -16.87 15.68
CA PHE A 75 3.23 -16.94 16.70
C PHE A 75 3.90 -15.58 16.91
N GLU A 76 4.28 -14.91 15.81
CA GLU A 76 5.03 -13.65 15.84
C GLU A 76 4.16 -12.43 16.14
N VAL A 77 2.89 -12.43 15.75
CA VAL A 77 1.95 -11.33 16.00
C VAL A 77 0.59 -11.83 16.50
N ASN A 78 -0.19 -10.94 17.08
CA ASN A 78 -1.58 -11.19 17.47
C ASN A 78 -2.54 -10.53 16.46
N PRO A 79 -2.91 -11.21 15.36
CA PRO A 79 -3.79 -10.64 14.35
C PRO A 79 -5.22 -10.53 14.89
N GLN A 80 -5.77 -9.32 14.89
CA GLN A 80 -7.19 -9.07 15.17
C GLN A 80 -7.90 -8.77 13.84
N VAL A 81 -8.89 -9.59 13.50
CA VAL A 81 -9.57 -9.49 12.21
C VAL A 81 -11.01 -9.08 12.42
N SER A 82 -11.48 -8.10 11.65
CA SER A 82 -12.87 -7.61 11.70
C SER A 82 -13.39 -7.28 10.30
N GLY A 83 -14.71 -7.24 10.14
CA GLY A 83 -15.37 -6.85 8.89
C GLY A 83 -15.41 -7.94 7.80
N LEU A 84 -15.10 -9.20 8.13
CA LEU A 84 -15.15 -10.32 7.18
C LEU A 84 -16.55 -10.57 6.60
N ASP A 85 -17.59 -10.18 7.33
CA ASP A 85 -18.98 -10.17 6.89
C ASP A 85 -19.19 -9.28 5.65
N SER A 86 -18.43 -8.19 5.51
CA SER A 86 -18.47 -7.33 4.31
C SER A 86 -18.08 -8.08 3.03
N LEU A 87 -17.24 -9.11 3.14
CA LEU A 87 -16.79 -9.92 2.01
C LEU A 87 -17.87 -10.86 1.46
N THR A 88 -18.91 -11.14 2.25
CA THR A 88 -20.05 -11.97 1.81
C THR A 88 -20.92 -11.30 0.75
N LYS A 89 -20.77 -9.97 0.58
CA LYS A 89 -21.48 -9.16 -0.42
C LYS A 89 -20.85 -9.24 -1.82
N LEU A 90 -19.80 -10.05 -1.98
CA LEU A 90 -19.07 -10.20 -3.23
C LEU A 90 -19.45 -11.49 -3.94
N ASP A 91 -19.93 -11.36 -5.18
CA ASP A 91 -20.25 -12.50 -6.05
C ASP A 91 -19.14 -12.80 -7.08
N GLY A 92 -18.06 -12.01 -7.09
CA GLY A 92 -17.03 -12.04 -8.13
C GLY A 92 -15.65 -11.51 -7.69
N PRO A 93 -14.72 -11.33 -8.63
CA PRO A 93 -13.38 -10.81 -8.33
C PRO A 93 -13.45 -9.37 -7.82
N ALA A 94 -12.58 -9.06 -6.86
CA ALA A 94 -12.48 -7.73 -6.27
C ALA A 94 -11.03 -7.24 -6.20
N LEU A 95 -10.87 -5.92 -6.22
CA LEU A 95 -9.62 -5.25 -5.88
C LEU A 95 -9.56 -5.02 -4.37
N ILE A 96 -8.62 -5.68 -3.69
CA ILE A 96 -8.41 -5.54 -2.25
C ILE A 96 -7.39 -4.44 -2.03
N VAL A 97 -7.84 -3.29 -1.54
CA VAL A 97 -7.02 -2.07 -1.44
C VAL A 97 -6.71 -1.75 0.02
N ALA A 98 -5.43 -1.80 0.37
CA ALA A 98 -4.97 -1.61 1.76
C ALA A 98 -3.90 -0.52 1.89
N ASN A 99 -3.81 0.11 3.06
CA ASN A 99 -2.65 0.92 3.41
C ASN A 99 -1.41 0.03 3.60
N HIS A 100 -0.20 0.59 3.44
CA HIS A 100 1.04 -0.17 3.43
C HIS A 100 2.10 0.42 4.34
N SER A 101 2.40 -0.25 5.45
CA SER A 101 3.40 0.21 6.42
C SER A 101 4.46 -0.84 6.77
N SER A 102 4.25 -2.12 6.43
CA SER A 102 5.16 -3.22 6.79
C SER A 102 5.20 -4.33 5.74
N HIS A 103 6.23 -5.20 5.77
CA HIS A 103 6.16 -6.44 4.99
C HIS A 103 5.18 -7.46 5.59
N LEU A 104 4.70 -7.24 6.81
CA LEU A 104 3.64 -8.06 7.40
C LEU A 104 2.30 -7.88 6.69
N ASP A 105 2.06 -6.76 6.02
CA ASP A 105 0.75 -6.41 5.45
C ASP A 105 0.26 -7.45 4.43
N THR A 106 1.11 -7.85 3.48
CA THR A 106 0.75 -8.84 2.45
C THR A 106 0.42 -10.22 3.05
N PRO A 107 1.31 -10.84 3.86
CA PRO A 107 0.98 -12.07 4.57
C PRO A 107 -0.28 -11.97 5.44
N LEU A 108 -0.47 -10.85 6.15
CA LEU A 108 -1.64 -10.64 6.99
C LEU A 108 -2.93 -10.64 6.17
N VAL A 109 -2.99 -9.87 5.08
CA VAL A 109 -4.16 -9.85 4.19
C VAL A 109 -4.44 -11.25 3.67
N LEU A 110 -3.43 -11.97 3.16
CA LEU A 110 -3.65 -13.30 2.61
C LEU A 110 -4.12 -14.30 3.66
N CYS A 111 -3.48 -14.36 4.83
CA CYS A 111 -3.82 -15.34 5.87
C CYS A 111 -5.12 -15.02 6.62
N THR A 112 -5.62 -13.79 6.53
CA THR A 112 -6.89 -13.39 7.18
C THR A 112 -8.09 -13.39 6.23
N LEU A 113 -7.87 -13.52 4.91
CA LEU A 113 -8.93 -13.71 3.94
C LEU A 113 -9.64 -15.08 4.08
N PRO A 114 -10.96 -15.15 3.82
CA PRO A 114 -11.68 -16.41 3.71
C PRO A 114 -11.07 -17.32 2.64
N ASP A 115 -11.13 -18.64 2.87
CA ASP A 115 -10.44 -19.64 2.05
C ASP A 115 -10.76 -19.56 0.56
N GLY A 116 -12.05 -19.42 0.21
CA GLY A 116 -12.49 -19.31 -1.18
C GLY A 116 -11.89 -18.11 -1.91
N MET A 117 -11.85 -16.97 -1.21
CA MET A 117 -11.28 -15.72 -1.73
C MET A 117 -9.77 -15.83 -1.85
N ARG A 118 -9.09 -16.27 -0.79
CA ARG A 118 -7.62 -16.39 -0.71
C ARG A 118 -7.05 -17.27 -1.82
N ARG A 119 -7.68 -18.42 -2.12
CA ARG A 119 -7.24 -19.33 -3.20
C ARG A 119 -7.21 -18.64 -4.57
N LYS A 120 -8.10 -17.68 -4.78
CA LYS A 120 -8.21 -16.86 -5.99
C LYS A 120 -7.64 -15.46 -5.80
N THR A 121 -6.68 -15.25 -4.90
CA THR A 121 -6.05 -13.94 -4.72
C THR A 121 -4.65 -13.90 -5.32
N ALA A 122 -4.37 -12.84 -6.08
CA ALA A 122 -3.05 -12.45 -6.56
C ALA A 122 -2.60 -11.17 -5.87
N VAL A 123 -1.29 -11.03 -5.62
CA VAL A 123 -0.74 -9.83 -5.01
C VAL A 123 0.07 -9.05 -6.03
N ALA A 124 -0.26 -7.78 -6.20
CA ALA A 124 0.59 -6.86 -6.94
C ALA A 124 1.90 -6.63 -6.17
N ALA A 125 3.02 -7.16 -6.68
CA ALA A 125 4.33 -6.90 -6.10
C ALA A 125 5.21 -6.11 -7.08
N ALA A 126 6.06 -5.25 -6.52
CA ALA A 126 7.06 -4.55 -7.32
C ALA A 126 8.02 -5.56 -7.95
N ALA A 127 8.15 -5.53 -9.28
CA ALA A 127 9.09 -6.35 -10.02
C ALA A 127 10.52 -6.24 -9.43
N ASP A 128 10.96 -5.01 -9.19
CA ASP A 128 12.31 -4.63 -8.78
C ASP A 128 12.74 -5.07 -7.36
N TYR A 129 11.88 -5.71 -6.57
CA TYR A 129 12.22 -6.10 -5.18
C TYR A 129 12.08 -7.59 -4.91
N PHE A 130 11.13 -8.26 -5.57
CA PHE A 130 10.85 -9.69 -5.37
C PHE A 130 11.38 -10.57 -6.50
N PHE A 131 11.71 -9.98 -7.66
CA PHE A 131 12.09 -10.75 -8.86
C PHE A 131 13.56 -10.59 -9.27
N ASP A 132 14.43 -10.03 -8.41
CA ASP A 132 15.87 -9.92 -8.68
C ASP A 132 16.61 -11.26 -8.67
N THR A 133 16.04 -12.31 -8.05
CA THR A 133 16.67 -13.64 -7.98
C THR A 133 15.63 -14.74 -8.16
N TRP A 134 15.91 -15.71 -9.03
CA TRP A 134 14.93 -16.71 -9.49
C TRP A 134 14.29 -17.54 -8.36
N TRP A 135 15.02 -17.87 -7.29
CA TRP A 135 14.47 -18.62 -6.14
C TRP A 135 13.55 -17.75 -5.27
N ARG A 136 13.87 -16.46 -5.08
CA ARG A 136 12.99 -15.49 -4.40
C ARG A 136 11.73 -15.21 -5.21
N ALA A 137 11.88 -15.11 -6.53
CA ALA A 137 10.77 -14.98 -7.47
C ALA A 137 9.84 -16.20 -7.41
N THR A 138 10.41 -17.40 -7.42
CA THR A 138 9.66 -18.67 -7.35
C THR A 138 8.95 -18.83 -6.00
N ALA A 139 9.63 -18.58 -4.89
CA ALA A 139 9.03 -18.63 -3.56
C ALA A 139 7.89 -17.60 -3.42
N SER A 140 8.09 -16.38 -3.91
CA SER A 140 7.06 -15.32 -3.86
C SER A 140 5.88 -15.62 -4.78
N ALA A 141 6.13 -16.16 -5.98
CA ALA A 141 5.06 -16.57 -6.90
C ALA A 141 4.23 -17.74 -6.34
N ILE A 142 4.85 -18.72 -5.68
CA ILE A 142 4.14 -19.84 -5.05
C ILE A 142 3.40 -19.35 -3.81
N VAL A 143 4.05 -18.67 -2.88
CA VAL A 143 3.46 -18.34 -1.57
C VAL A 143 2.48 -17.16 -1.67
N PHE A 144 2.77 -16.16 -2.49
CA PHE A 144 2.02 -14.90 -2.53
C PHE A 144 1.28 -14.66 -3.85
N ASN A 145 1.39 -15.56 -4.83
CA ASN A 145 0.85 -15.38 -6.18
C ASN A 145 1.21 -14.01 -6.77
N THR A 146 2.45 -13.58 -6.53
CA THR A 146 2.89 -12.25 -6.93
C THR A 146 3.03 -12.19 -8.43
N PHE A 147 2.46 -11.15 -9.02
CA PHE A 147 2.74 -10.78 -10.40
C PHE A 147 3.48 -9.43 -10.43
N PRO A 148 4.45 -9.28 -11.34
CA PRO A 148 5.20 -8.04 -11.45
C PRO A 148 4.27 -6.92 -11.90
N ILE A 149 4.30 -5.80 -11.19
CA ILE A 149 3.81 -4.51 -11.70
C ILE A 149 5.01 -3.57 -11.79
N GLU A 150 5.27 -3.08 -12.99
CA GLU A 150 6.30 -2.08 -13.22
C GLU A 150 5.82 -0.68 -12.88
N ARG A 151 6.65 0.06 -12.15
CA ARG A 151 6.33 1.41 -11.67
C ARG A 151 6.79 2.50 -12.63
N ARG A 152 7.54 2.14 -13.68
CA ARG A 152 8.23 3.07 -14.61
C ARG A 152 7.95 2.80 -16.10
N GLY A 153 7.05 1.87 -16.42
CA GLY A 153 6.68 1.52 -17.79
C GLY A 153 7.58 0.45 -18.41
N GLY A 154 6.93 -0.56 -19.02
CA GLY A 154 7.52 -1.74 -19.67
C GLY A 154 6.53 -2.91 -19.65
N LYS A 155 6.94 -4.09 -20.16
CA LYS A 155 6.02 -5.21 -20.48
C LYS A 155 5.84 -6.15 -19.28
N LEU A 156 4.59 -6.46 -18.91
CA LEU A 156 4.25 -7.35 -17.77
C LEU A 156 3.94 -8.78 -18.23
N SER A 157 4.13 -9.79 -17.36
CA SER A 157 3.82 -11.21 -17.65
C SER A 157 2.33 -11.54 -17.56
N ALA A 158 1.61 -10.73 -16.80
CA ALA A 158 0.16 -10.66 -16.71
C ALA A 158 -0.17 -9.25 -16.23
N THR A 159 -1.17 -8.62 -16.82
CA THR A 159 -1.67 -7.35 -16.29
C THR A 159 -2.63 -7.61 -15.12
N PRO A 160 -2.77 -6.68 -14.18
CA PRO A 160 -3.84 -6.77 -13.17
C PRO A 160 -5.23 -6.99 -13.80
N GLY A 161 -5.45 -6.43 -14.98
CA GLY A 161 -6.71 -6.55 -15.73
C GLY A 161 -7.00 -7.97 -16.20
N ASP A 162 -6.00 -8.66 -16.76
CA ASP A 162 -6.16 -10.06 -17.19
C ASP A 162 -6.53 -10.95 -16.00
N LEU A 163 -5.93 -10.71 -14.83
CA LEU A 163 -6.22 -11.45 -13.60
C LEU A 163 -7.66 -11.24 -13.13
N LEU A 164 -8.12 -9.99 -13.14
CA LEU A 164 -9.49 -9.67 -12.77
C LEU A 164 -10.48 -10.33 -13.74
N ALA A 165 -10.20 -10.30 -15.04
CA ALA A 165 -11.01 -10.97 -16.07
C ALA A 165 -11.05 -12.50 -15.89
N ASP A 166 -9.94 -13.11 -15.47
CA ASP A 166 -9.82 -14.54 -15.14
C ASP A 166 -10.49 -14.91 -13.80
N GLY A 167 -11.16 -13.96 -13.12
CA GLY A 167 -11.86 -14.19 -11.86
C GLY A 167 -10.95 -14.24 -10.63
N TRP A 168 -9.75 -13.66 -10.71
CA TRP A 168 -8.85 -13.51 -9.57
C TRP A 168 -9.06 -12.17 -8.86
N ASN A 169 -9.04 -12.21 -7.54
CA ASN A 169 -8.91 -11.01 -6.71
C ASN A 169 -7.48 -10.47 -6.81
N VAL A 170 -7.33 -9.15 -6.73
CA VAL A 170 -6.01 -8.51 -6.78
C VAL A 170 -5.80 -7.64 -5.55
N VAL A 171 -4.77 -7.93 -4.75
CA VAL A 171 -4.34 -7.07 -3.63
C VAL A 171 -3.45 -5.97 -4.15
N VAL A 172 -3.80 -4.72 -3.86
CA VAL A 172 -3.07 -3.52 -4.26
C VAL A 172 -2.82 -2.62 -3.06
N PHE A 173 -1.58 -2.15 -2.95
CA PHE A 173 -1.15 -1.11 -2.00
C PHE A 173 -0.94 0.19 -2.77
N PRO A 174 -1.94 1.09 -2.83
CA PRO A 174 -1.95 2.24 -3.75
C PRO A 174 -0.93 3.32 -3.38
N GLU A 175 -0.34 3.28 -2.19
CA GLU A 175 0.82 4.12 -1.79
C GLU A 175 2.06 3.82 -2.66
N GLY A 176 2.18 2.58 -3.12
CA GLY A 176 3.30 2.11 -3.94
C GLY A 176 4.59 1.86 -3.16
N THR A 177 4.72 2.27 -1.91
CA THR A 177 5.84 1.87 -1.03
C THR A 177 5.36 1.80 0.40
N ARG A 178 6.06 1.03 1.25
CA ARG A 178 5.79 1.04 2.69
C ARG A 178 6.05 2.42 3.28
N SER A 179 5.11 2.88 4.09
CA SER A 179 5.23 4.08 4.89
C SER A 179 6.55 4.11 5.67
N PRO A 180 7.29 5.25 5.65
CA PRO A 180 8.55 5.39 6.37
C PRO A 180 8.37 5.68 7.87
N ASP A 181 7.14 5.98 8.31
CA ASP A 181 6.82 6.42 9.66
C ASP A 181 5.50 5.85 10.22
N GLY A 182 4.89 4.88 9.52
CA GLY A 182 3.70 4.16 9.97
C GLY A 182 2.36 4.80 9.61
N TRP A 183 2.37 6.03 9.07
CA TRP A 183 1.16 6.73 8.63
C TRP A 183 0.85 6.49 7.16
N MET A 184 -0.42 6.62 6.80
CA MET A 184 -0.89 6.38 5.44
C MET A 184 -0.38 7.46 4.47
N GLU A 185 0.33 7.04 3.43
CA GLU A 185 0.77 7.93 2.36
C GLU A 185 -0.33 8.19 1.32
N ARG A 186 -0.07 9.12 0.40
CA ARG A 186 -1.00 9.43 -0.68
C ARG A 186 -1.25 8.21 -1.58
N PHE A 187 -2.53 7.90 -1.78
CA PHE A 187 -2.96 6.86 -2.70
C PHE A 187 -2.80 7.31 -4.16
N ARG A 188 -2.21 6.44 -4.98
CA ARG A 188 -2.17 6.59 -6.44
C ARG A 188 -3.49 6.10 -7.05
N MET A 189 -3.84 6.64 -8.22
CA MET A 189 -5.11 6.36 -8.89
C MET A 189 -5.19 4.98 -9.58
N GLY A 190 -4.09 4.22 -9.64
CA GLY A 190 -4.04 2.96 -10.40
C GLY A 190 -5.09 1.93 -9.97
N ALA A 191 -5.36 1.81 -8.67
CA ALA A 191 -6.41 0.90 -8.17
C ALA A 191 -7.81 1.36 -8.61
N ALA A 192 -8.07 2.68 -8.58
CA ALA A 192 -9.35 3.24 -9.02
C ALA A 192 -9.53 3.08 -10.54
N TYR A 193 -8.47 3.26 -11.32
CA TYR A 193 -8.48 3.05 -12.76
C TYR A 193 -8.84 1.60 -13.11
N LEU A 194 -8.18 0.62 -12.50
CA LEU A 194 -8.47 -0.80 -12.70
C LEU A 194 -9.90 -1.16 -12.30
N ALA A 195 -10.41 -0.61 -11.20
CA ALA A 195 -11.77 -0.88 -10.75
C ALA A 195 -12.83 -0.35 -11.73
N VAL A 196 -12.64 0.86 -12.24
CA VAL A 196 -13.54 1.47 -13.24
C VAL A 196 -13.45 0.74 -14.58
N GLU A 197 -12.23 0.47 -15.06
CA GLU A 197 -11.99 -0.17 -16.36
C GLU A 197 -12.53 -1.61 -16.43
N HIS A 198 -12.38 -2.38 -15.35
CA HIS A 198 -12.84 -3.77 -15.29
C HIS A 198 -14.20 -3.94 -14.62
N ASN A 199 -14.86 -2.85 -14.22
CA ASN A 199 -16.13 -2.87 -13.50
C ASN A 199 -16.14 -3.84 -12.30
N VAL A 200 -15.09 -3.78 -11.49
CA VAL A 200 -14.93 -4.62 -10.29
C VAL A 200 -15.03 -3.79 -9.00
N PRO A 201 -15.59 -4.35 -7.92
CA PRO A 201 -15.61 -3.68 -6.63
C PRO A 201 -14.20 -3.54 -6.03
N ILE A 202 -14.04 -2.49 -5.22
CA ILE A 202 -12.90 -2.36 -4.32
C ILE A 202 -13.32 -2.72 -2.90
N VAL A 203 -12.57 -3.64 -2.28
CA VAL A 203 -12.65 -3.91 -0.84
C VAL A 203 -11.59 -3.07 -0.12
N PRO A 204 -11.96 -2.02 0.62
CA PRO A 204 -11.02 -1.27 1.43
C PRO A 204 -10.59 -2.11 2.64
N VAL A 205 -9.30 -2.09 2.96
CA VAL A 205 -8.72 -2.78 4.12
C VAL A 205 -7.86 -1.81 4.93
N GLY A 206 -8.23 -1.61 6.19
CA GLY A 206 -7.41 -0.87 7.15
C GLY A 206 -6.51 -1.81 7.93
N ILE A 207 -5.20 -1.60 7.84
CA ILE A 207 -4.18 -2.33 8.60
C ILE A 207 -3.53 -1.39 9.60
N LYS A 208 -3.64 -1.70 10.89
CA LYS A 208 -3.07 -0.91 11.98
C LYS A 208 -2.15 -1.75 12.85
N GLY A 209 -1.04 -1.16 13.30
CA GLY A 209 -0.06 -1.80 14.18
C GLY A 209 0.99 -2.64 13.45
N SER A 210 0.88 -2.85 12.14
CA SER A 210 1.89 -3.61 11.38
C SER A 210 3.24 -2.91 11.31
N PHE A 211 3.27 -1.57 11.22
CA PHE A 211 4.49 -0.79 11.36
C PHE A 211 5.17 -1.00 12.71
N ALA A 212 4.41 -0.93 13.81
CA ALA A 212 4.93 -1.17 15.16
C ALA A 212 5.46 -2.61 15.32
N ALA A 213 4.75 -3.57 14.73
CA ALA A 213 5.13 -4.97 14.77
C ALA A 213 6.40 -5.27 13.97
N MET A 214 6.60 -4.65 12.82
CA MET A 214 7.81 -4.82 12.02
C MET A 214 8.10 -3.55 11.19
N PRO A 215 8.83 -2.58 11.77
CA PRO A 215 9.14 -1.32 11.12
C PRO A 215 9.98 -1.50 9.86
N ARG A 216 9.91 -0.52 8.96
CA ARG A 216 10.74 -0.50 7.74
C ARG A 216 12.23 -0.55 8.10
N GLY A 217 12.96 -1.46 7.46
CA GLY A 217 14.39 -1.71 7.70
C GLY A 217 14.67 -2.89 8.63
N ARG A 218 13.65 -3.40 9.33
CA ARG A 218 13.74 -4.62 10.12
C ARG A 218 13.39 -5.84 9.26
N GLY A 219 14.12 -6.94 9.43
CA GLY A 219 13.90 -8.20 8.70
C GLY A 219 12.90 -9.16 9.34
N TRP A 220 12.54 -8.94 10.61
CA TRP A 220 11.67 -9.82 11.39
C TRP A 220 10.83 -9.02 12.40
N PRO A 221 9.63 -9.50 12.82
CA PRO A 221 8.82 -8.84 13.84
C PRO A 221 9.57 -8.54 15.16
N VAL A 222 9.05 -7.57 15.90
CA VAL A 222 9.53 -7.27 17.26
C VAL A 222 9.07 -8.37 18.23
N PRO A 223 9.87 -8.69 19.27
CA PRO A 223 9.45 -9.63 20.30
C PRO A 223 8.16 -9.18 21.01
N GLY A 224 7.47 -10.13 21.65
CA GLY A 224 6.31 -9.82 22.49
C GLY A 224 4.95 -9.90 21.78
N ARG A 225 4.90 -10.49 20.59
CA ARG A 225 3.66 -10.80 19.87
C ARG A 225 2.72 -9.58 19.72
N PRO A 226 3.20 -8.50 19.09
CA PRO A 226 2.45 -7.25 18.96
C PRO A 226 1.11 -7.46 18.28
N THR A 227 0.11 -6.69 18.70
CA THR A 227 -1.23 -6.74 18.09
C THR A 227 -1.23 -6.00 16.77
N VAL A 228 -1.79 -6.65 15.74
CA VAL A 228 -1.99 -6.05 14.42
C VAL A 228 -3.45 -6.22 14.03
N ALA A 229 -4.14 -5.11 13.82
CA ALA A 229 -5.54 -5.12 13.41
C ALA A 229 -5.65 -5.09 11.89
N VAL A 230 -6.48 -5.96 11.34
CA VAL A 230 -6.87 -6.04 9.93
C VAL A 230 -8.38 -5.91 9.86
N ARG A 231 -8.86 -4.81 9.28
CA ARG A 231 -10.28 -4.51 9.18
C ARG A 231 -10.68 -4.41 7.73
N TYR A 232 -11.61 -5.25 7.31
CA TYR A 232 -12.22 -5.22 5.99
C TYR A 232 -13.45 -4.29 6.02
N GLY A 233 -13.61 -3.46 4.99
CA GLY A 233 -14.79 -2.62 4.84
C GLY A 233 -15.72 -3.08 3.74
N ASP A 234 -16.86 -2.39 3.64
CA ASP A 234 -17.86 -2.64 2.61
C ASP A 234 -17.27 -2.46 1.20
N PRO A 235 -17.56 -3.38 0.26
CA PRO A 235 -17.17 -3.21 -1.13
C PRO A 235 -17.72 -1.92 -1.74
N LEU A 236 -16.84 -1.17 -2.41
CA LEU A 236 -17.14 0.07 -3.09
C LEU A 236 -17.18 -0.18 -4.59
N HIS A 237 -18.27 0.24 -5.23
CA HIS A 237 -18.36 0.33 -6.68
C HIS A 237 -18.16 1.79 -7.13
N ALA A 238 -17.58 1.94 -8.32
CA ALA A 238 -17.63 3.21 -9.02
C ALA A 238 -19.10 3.52 -9.34
N LYS A 239 -19.51 4.78 -9.19
CA LYS A 239 -20.84 5.23 -9.60
C LYS A 239 -20.88 5.35 -11.13
N ASP A 240 -22.09 5.34 -11.69
CA ASP A 240 -22.29 5.57 -13.11
C ASP A 240 -21.64 6.90 -13.55
N GLY A 241 -20.76 6.83 -14.55
CA GLY A 241 -20.02 7.98 -15.06
C GLY A 241 -18.90 8.52 -14.15
N GLU A 242 -18.63 7.89 -13.00
CA GLU A 242 -17.56 8.32 -12.10
C GLU A 242 -16.18 8.00 -12.68
N SER A 243 -15.34 9.03 -12.81
CA SER A 243 -13.98 8.84 -13.27
C SER A 243 -13.10 8.22 -12.17
N ALA A 244 -12.02 7.55 -12.57
CA ALA A 244 -11.02 7.05 -11.62
C ALA A 244 -10.44 8.14 -10.69
N ARG A 245 -10.42 9.40 -11.15
CA ARG A 245 -9.95 10.57 -10.39
C ARG A 245 -10.90 10.94 -9.25
N GLU A 246 -12.20 10.73 -9.43
CA GLU A 246 -13.24 10.97 -8.42
C GLU A 246 -13.39 9.78 -7.49
N PHE A 247 -13.19 8.56 -8.02
CA PHE A 247 -13.29 7.34 -7.23
C PHE A 247 -12.08 7.14 -6.28
N ALA A 248 -10.87 7.53 -6.70
CA ALA A 248 -9.65 7.41 -5.89
C ALA A 248 -9.76 8.03 -4.48
N PRO A 249 -10.24 9.28 -4.31
CA PRO A 249 -10.48 9.86 -2.99
C PRO A 249 -11.46 9.07 -2.11
N ARG A 250 -12.53 8.48 -2.69
CA ARG A 250 -13.50 7.68 -1.93
C ARG A 250 -12.88 6.41 -1.37
N ILE A 251 -12.00 5.77 -2.14
CA ILE A 251 -11.26 4.58 -1.70
C ILE A 251 -10.33 4.94 -0.52
N ALA A 252 -9.57 6.03 -0.64
CA ALA A 252 -8.69 6.51 0.43
C ALA A 252 -9.48 6.90 1.68
N ALA A 253 -10.64 7.56 1.52
CA ALA A 253 -11.53 7.92 2.61
C ALA A 253 -12.12 6.69 3.31
N ALA A 254 -12.46 5.64 2.56
CA ALA A 254 -12.97 4.40 3.14
C ALA A 254 -11.89 3.68 3.97
N VAL A 255 -10.67 3.51 3.44
CA VAL A 255 -9.56 2.96 4.23
C VAL A 255 -9.27 3.82 5.46
N SER A 256 -9.31 5.15 5.31
CA SER A 256 -9.11 6.08 6.43
C SER A 256 -10.16 5.93 7.52
N ALA A 257 -11.42 5.72 7.14
CA ALA A 257 -12.49 5.49 8.10
C ALA A 257 -12.34 4.16 8.85
N LEU A 258 -11.82 3.10 8.21
CA LEU A 258 -11.52 1.83 8.88
C LEU A 258 -10.39 1.99 9.91
N LEU A 259 -9.37 2.79 9.60
CA LEU A 259 -8.29 3.10 10.56
C LEU A 259 -8.78 3.97 11.72
N ASP A 260 -9.67 4.93 11.47
CA ASP A 260 -10.29 5.73 12.52
C ASP A 260 -11.17 4.87 13.43
N GLU A 261 -11.97 3.97 12.84
CA GLU A 261 -12.78 3.00 13.58
C GLU A 261 -11.94 2.11 14.49
N GLU A 262 -10.79 1.63 14.00
CA GLU A 262 -9.85 0.85 14.78
C GLU A 262 -9.16 1.67 15.89
N SER A 263 -9.05 2.99 15.69
CA SER A 263 -8.51 3.91 16.69
C SER A 263 -9.53 4.29 17.78
N THR A 264 -10.82 4.12 17.48
CA THR A 264 -11.92 4.65 18.28
C THR A 264 -13.04 3.61 18.46
N THR A 265 -14.20 3.85 17.86
CA THR A 265 -15.34 2.93 17.77
C THR A 265 -16.03 3.13 16.43
N TRP A 266 -16.85 2.14 16.02
CA TRP A 266 -17.68 2.25 14.82
C TRP A 266 -18.52 3.55 14.81
N TYR A 267 -19.21 3.84 15.91
CA TYR A 267 -20.09 5.00 16.01
C TYR A 267 -19.32 6.33 15.91
N GLU A 268 -18.19 6.45 16.60
CA GLU A 268 -17.37 7.67 16.55
C GLU A 268 -16.79 7.91 15.15
N ALA A 269 -16.27 6.86 14.50
CA ALA A 269 -15.75 6.95 13.15
C ALA A 269 -16.85 7.31 12.14
N ARG A 270 -18.03 6.69 12.21
CA ARG A 270 -19.19 7.04 11.36
C ARG A 270 -19.65 8.47 11.58
N ARG A 271 -19.76 8.92 12.82
CA ARG A 271 -20.12 10.30 13.16
C ARG A 271 -19.11 11.30 12.58
N ARG A 272 -17.81 11.05 12.74
CA ARG A 272 -16.76 11.92 12.19
C ARG A 272 -16.79 11.99 10.67
N VAL A 273 -17.02 10.85 9.99
CA VAL A 273 -17.19 10.83 8.53
C VAL A 273 -18.39 11.70 8.13
N ALA A 274 -19.53 11.55 8.81
CA ALA A 274 -20.74 12.32 8.52
C ALA A 274 -20.57 13.83 8.76
N THR A 275 -19.81 14.24 9.78
CA THR A 275 -19.57 15.65 10.09
C THR A 275 -18.31 16.24 9.41
N GLY A 276 -17.63 15.47 8.55
CA GLY A 276 -16.36 15.91 7.95
C GLY A 276 -15.21 16.12 8.95
N ALA A 277 -15.30 15.51 10.13
CA ALA A 277 -14.33 15.64 11.23
C ALA A 277 -13.40 14.42 11.36
N SER A 278 -13.27 13.60 10.30
CA SER A 278 -12.36 12.45 10.30
C SER A 278 -10.91 12.90 10.41
N PRO A 279 -10.12 12.33 11.34
CA PRO A 279 -8.72 12.69 11.49
C PRO A 279 -7.92 12.26 10.26
N SER A 280 -6.94 13.09 9.89
CA SER A 280 -5.98 12.73 8.84
C SER A 280 -5.21 11.47 9.23
N GLN A 281 -5.27 10.45 8.38
CA GLN A 281 -4.49 9.22 8.57
C GLN A 281 -3.07 9.33 7.99
N SER A 282 -2.71 10.48 7.44
CA SER A 282 -1.34 10.80 7.02
C SER A 282 -0.46 11.31 8.16
N GLY A 283 -0.95 11.25 9.40
CA GLY A 283 -0.21 11.59 10.61
C GLY A 283 -0.15 13.09 10.93
N PRO A 284 0.34 13.46 12.13
CA PRO A 284 0.43 14.85 12.56
C PRO A 284 1.47 15.63 11.75
N ASP A 285 1.27 16.94 11.63
CA ASP A 285 2.31 17.86 11.15
C ASP A 285 3.34 18.09 12.26
N ALA A 286 4.23 17.10 12.42
CA ALA A 286 5.22 17.05 13.46
C ALA A 286 6.52 16.42 12.96
N ALA A 287 7.59 16.59 13.75
CA ALA A 287 8.87 15.94 13.47
C ALA A 287 8.72 14.42 13.32
N ARG A 288 9.53 13.83 12.43
CA ARG A 288 9.44 12.40 12.07
C ARG A 288 9.48 11.47 13.29
N TRP A 289 10.31 11.76 14.28
CA TRP A 289 10.39 10.92 15.49
C TRP A 289 9.06 10.87 16.25
N ARG A 290 8.30 11.98 16.29
CA ARG A 290 6.99 12.05 16.96
C ARG A 290 5.93 11.33 16.15
N ARG A 291 5.96 11.47 14.83
CA ARG A 291 5.11 10.69 13.90
C ARG A 291 5.32 9.19 14.10
N VAL A 292 6.59 8.74 14.12
CA VAL A 292 6.96 7.35 14.41
C VAL A 292 6.43 6.92 15.78
N TRP A 293 6.71 7.69 16.83
CA TRP A 293 6.25 7.41 18.19
C TRP A 293 4.73 7.18 18.26
N GLU A 294 3.95 8.11 17.71
CA GLU A 294 2.48 8.02 17.69
C GLU A 294 2.00 6.81 16.89
N SER A 295 2.60 6.51 15.72
CA SER A 295 2.25 5.33 14.91
C SER A 295 2.54 4.00 15.62
N THR A 296 3.51 3.99 16.52
CA THR A 296 3.91 2.81 17.30
C THR A 296 3.15 2.66 18.61
N THR A 297 2.20 3.55 18.89
CA THR A 297 1.34 3.45 20.07
C THR A 297 0.59 2.12 20.04
N PRO A 298 0.64 1.32 21.12
CA PRO A 298 -0.06 0.04 21.18
C PRO A 298 -1.55 0.19 20.87
N ILE A 299 -2.07 -0.73 20.06
CA ILE A 299 -3.52 -0.82 19.84
C ILE A 299 -4.14 -1.20 21.18
N LYS A 300 -5.00 -0.33 21.72
CA LYS A 300 -5.72 -0.64 22.96
C LYS A 300 -6.61 -1.85 22.70
N ALA A 301 -6.42 -2.90 23.47
CA ALA A 301 -7.34 -4.03 23.43
C ALA A 301 -8.76 -3.52 23.72
N PRO A 302 -9.80 -4.01 23.02
CA PRO A 302 -11.17 -3.67 23.37
C PRO A 302 -11.40 -3.99 24.85
N ALA A 303 -11.85 -3.00 25.62
CA ALA A 303 -12.14 -3.15 27.03
C ALA A 303 -13.27 -4.17 27.22
N GLY A 304 -12.91 -5.44 27.48
CA GLY A 304 -13.82 -6.54 27.77
C GLY A 304 -14.73 -6.99 26.62
N LYS A 305 -15.41 -8.13 26.82
CA LYS A 305 -16.50 -8.58 25.93
C LYS A 305 -17.61 -7.52 25.96
N ARG A 306 -17.65 -6.65 24.95
CA ARG A 306 -18.79 -5.76 24.73
C ARG A 306 -19.99 -6.64 24.40
N ARG A 307 -20.83 -6.94 25.41
CA ARG A 307 -22.17 -7.49 25.19
C ARG A 307 -22.93 -6.43 24.40
N ALA A 308 -23.04 -6.61 23.09
CA ALA A 308 -23.84 -5.75 22.23
C ALA A 308 -25.31 -5.74 22.67
N TRP A 309 -25.75 -6.80 23.34
CA TRP A 309 -27.09 -7.00 23.87
C TRP A 309 -26.99 -7.72 25.22
N LYS A 310 -27.74 -7.25 26.21
CA LYS A 310 -27.94 -7.94 27.50
C LYS A 310 -29.18 -8.80 27.43
#